data_AF-A0A2E9GWD5-F1
#
_entry.id   AF-A0A2E9GWD5-F1
#
_cell.length_a   1.000
_cell.length_b   1.000
_cell.length_c   1.000
_cell.angle_alpha   90.00
_cell.angle_beta   90.00
_cell.angle_gamma   90.00
#
_symmetry.space_group_name_H-M   'P 1'
#
loop_
_entity.id
_entity.type
_entity.pdbx_description
1 polymer ?
#
loop_
_entity_poly.entity_id
_entity_poly.type
_entity_poly.pdbx_seq_one_letter_code
_entity_poly.pdbx_strand_id
1 'polypeptide(L)'
;MIEFGPHLVRPSYHRDPWFAGSETSDRVYSWQCVSCQVDVHASLETILREAWSWETHLGEELATAATSHFELNAVGKSHDGGWPSVLLVPCVSCGARYLLYAGVNEPSNSVYRVVIQGLSEVRGLTSACS
;
A
#
# COMPACT_ATOMS: atom_id res chain seq x y z
N MET A 1 8.50 5.45 18.10
CA MET A 1 8.86 6.24 16.89
C MET A 1 8.78 5.28 15.73
N ILE A 2 7.94 5.58 14.75
CA ILE A 2 7.79 4.77 13.54
C ILE A 2 9.00 5.00 12.65
N GLU A 3 9.65 3.91 12.23
CA GLU A 3 10.81 3.94 11.34
C GLU A 3 10.50 3.19 10.06
N PHE A 4 10.96 3.73 8.93
CA PHE A 4 10.80 3.09 7.62
C PHE A 4 12.11 2.52 7.13
N GLY A 5 12.06 1.27 6.67
CA GLY A 5 13.14 0.65 5.91
C GLY A 5 13.28 1.27 4.52
N PRO A 6 14.29 0.84 3.74
CA PRO A 6 14.45 1.30 2.36
C PRO A 6 13.20 0.99 1.53
N HIS A 7 12.90 1.86 0.56
CA HIS A 7 11.88 1.59 -0.44
C HIS A 7 12.25 0.36 -1.27
N LEU A 8 11.46 -0.69 -1.18
CA LEU A 8 11.47 -1.81 -2.11
C LEU A 8 10.83 -1.39 -3.45
N VAL A 9 9.83 -0.51 -3.38
CA VAL A 9 9.23 0.16 -4.52
C VAL A 9 9.15 1.65 -4.20
N ARG A 10 9.72 2.48 -5.08
CA ARG A 10 9.68 3.94 -4.96
C ARG A 10 8.47 4.53 -5.71
N PRO A 11 7.83 5.59 -5.16
CA PRO A 11 6.80 6.36 -5.85
C PRO A 11 7.23 6.79 -7.25
N SER A 12 6.31 6.75 -8.21
CA SER A 12 6.58 7.16 -9.59
C SER A 12 5.32 7.67 -10.29
N TYR A 13 5.43 8.84 -10.91
CA TYR A 13 4.39 9.45 -11.73
C TYR A 13 4.14 8.70 -13.06
N HIS A 14 5.05 7.81 -13.47
CA HIS A 14 5.05 7.17 -14.79
C HIS A 14 4.96 5.65 -14.73
N ARG A 15 4.65 5.08 -13.55
CA ARG A 15 4.59 3.63 -13.41
C ARG A 15 3.36 3.06 -14.12
N ASP A 16 3.57 1.96 -14.83
CA ASP A 16 2.48 1.20 -15.44
C ASP A 16 1.54 0.63 -14.37
N PRO A 17 0.24 0.53 -14.68
CA PRO A 17 -0.70 -0.07 -13.76
C PRO A 17 -0.33 -1.52 -13.49
N TRP A 18 -0.33 -1.88 -12.21
CA TRP A 18 -0.26 -3.27 -11.80
C TRP A 18 -1.55 -4.01 -12.17
N PHE A 19 -2.70 -3.33 -12.13
CA PHE A 19 -4.01 -3.86 -12.52
C PHE A 19 -4.75 -2.84 -13.38
N ALA A 20 -5.38 -3.29 -14.46
CA ALA A 20 -6.26 -2.48 -15.30
C ALA A 20 -7.32 -3.36 -15.97
N GLY A 21 -8.60 -3.19 -15.64
CA GLY A 21 -9.68 -3.82 -16.42
C GLY A 21 -10.41 -4.98 -15.77
N SER A 22 -10.99 -5.82 -16.62
CA SER A 22 -11.94 -6.90 -16.35
C SER A 22 -11.35 -8.16 -15.68
N GLU A 23 -10.17 -8.02 -15.08
CA GLU A 23 -9.49 -9.13 -14.42
C GLU A 23 -10.22 -9.51 -13.13
N THR A 24 -10.16 -10.80 -12.77
CA THR A 24 -10.82 -11.34 -11.58
C THR A 24 -10.32 -10.64 -10.32
N SER A 25 -11.23 -10.40 -9.38
CA SER A 25 -10.98 -9.90 -8.01
C SER A 25 -9.81 -10.58 -7.29
N ASP A 26 -9.45 -11.77 -7.74
CA ASP A 26 -8.47 -12.68 -7.14
C ASP A 26 -7.03 -12.32 -7.52
N ARG A 27 -6.78 -11.19 -8.20
CA ARG A 27 -5.41 -10.75 -8.51
C ARG A 27 -4.67 -10.41 -7.22
N VAL A 28 -3.44 -10.90 -7.11
CA VAL A 28 -2.59 -10.75 -5.92
C VAL A 28 -1.29 -10.04 -6.30
N TYR A 29 -0.95 -8.98 -5.57
CA TYR A 29 0.37 -8.35 -5.64
C TYR A 29 1.27 -9.02 -4.61
N SER A 30 2.40 -9.59 -5.03
CA SER A 30 3.33 -10.32 -4.17
C SER A 30 4.74 -9.74 -4.20
N TRP A 31 5.43 -9.86 -3.07
CA TRP A 31 6.84 -9.51 -2.93
C TRP A 31 7.52 -10.41 -1.89
N GLN A 32 8.84 -10.46 -1.96
CA GLN A 32 9.65 -11.24 -1.03
C GLN A 32 9.88 -10.47 0.27
N CYS A 33 9.59 -11.10 1.41
CA CYS A 33 9.93 -10.54 2.71
C CYS A 33 11.45 -10.39 2.83
N VAL A 34 11.92 -9.18 3.10
CA VAL A 34 13.35 -8.88 3.26
C VAL A 34 13.98 -9.73 4.36
N SER A 35 13.23 -9.98 5.45
CA SER A 35 13.76 -10.66 6.65
C SER A 35 13.83 -12.19 6.51
N CYS A 36 12.84 -12.82 5.86
CA CYS A 36 12.72 -14.29 5.83
C CYS A 36 12.52 -14.90 4.44
N GLN A 37 12.45 -14.08 3.38
CA GLN A 37 12.30 -14.53 1.99
C GLN A 37 11.04 -15.39 1.74
N VAL A 38 10.01 -15.21 2.57
CA VAL A 38 8.67 -15.76 2.31
C VAL A 38 7.86 -14.73 1.51
N ASP A 39 7.03 -15.21 0.59
CA ASP A 39 6.11 -14.36 -0.16
C ASP A 39 5.11 -13.68 0.78
N VAL A 40 5.08 -12.36 0.69
CA VAL A 40 4.06 -11.50 1.28
C VAL A 40 3.17 -11.02 0.15
N HIS A 41 1.88 -10.88 0.42
CA HIS A 41 0.95 -10.51 -0.63
C HIS A 41 -0.21 -9.65 -0.15
N ALA A 42 -0.77 -8.88 -1.09
CA ALA A 42 -2.00 -8.11 -0.93
C ALA A 42 -2.94 -8.43 -2.09
N SER A 43 -4.20 -8.77 -1.80
CA SER A 43 -5.22 -8.96 -2.84
C SER A 43 -5.70 -7.62 -3.38
N LEU A 44 -6.11 -7.61 -4.65
CA LEU A 44 -6.76 -6.45 -5.27
C LEU A 44 -7.95 -5.98 -4.43
N GLU A 45 -8.80 -6.91 -3.97
CA GLU A 45 -9.95 -6.59 -3.11
C GLU A 45 -9.52 -5.79 -1.87
N THR A 46 -8.44 -6.20 -1.20
CA THR A 46 -7.93 -5.49 -0.02
C THR A 46 -7.45 -4.09 -0.43
N ILE A 47 -6.69 -3.97 -1.52
CA ILE A 47 -6.20 -2.67 -2.01
C ILE A 47 -7.36 -1.72 -2.35
N LEU A 48 -8.42 -2.22 -2.98
CA LEU A 48 -9.60 -1.42 -3.33
C LEU A 48 -10.40 -1.02 -2.09
N ARG A 49 -10.55 -1.92 -1.12
CA ARG A 49 -11.25 -1.62 0.15
C ARG A 49 -10.56 -0.49 0.90
N GLU A 50 -9.23 -0.53 0.98
CA GLU A 50 -8.46 0.48 1.71
C GLU A 50 -8.41 1.85 1.02
N ALA A 51 -8.73 1.94 -0.28
CA ALA A 51 -8.68 3.20 -1.02
C ALA A 51 -9.58 4.31 -0.47
N TRP A 52 -10.60 3.95 0.32
CA TRP A 52 -11.60 4.88 0.83
C TRP A 52 -11.45 5.22 2.32
N SER A 53 -10.64 4.47 3.06
CA SER A 53 -10.59 4.58 4.53
C SER A 53 -9.25 4.19 5.16
N TRP A 54 -8.18 4.13 4.37
CA TRP A 54 -6.87 3.68 4.86
C TRP A 54 -6.38 4.48 6.08
N GLU A 55 -6.62 5.79 6.14
CA GLU A 55 -6.20 6.63 7.28
C GLU A 55 -6.86 6.18 8.58
N THR A 56 -8.14 5.80 8.51
CA THR A 56 -8.90 5.30 9.66
C THR A 56 -8.40 3.92 10.08
N HIS A 57 -8.09 3.04 9.12
CA HIS A 57 -7.63 1.68 9.41
C HIS A 57 -6.18 1.62 9.92
N LEU A 58 -5.30 2.52 9.46
CA LEU A 58 -3.93 2.61 9.96
C LEU A 58 -3.85 3.29 11.33
N GLY A 59 -4.80 4.19 11.64
CA GLY A 59 -4.73 5.08 12.79
C GLY A 59 -3.87 6.31 12.51
N GLU A 60 -4.16 7.40 13.22
CA GLU A 60 -3.64 8.75 12.96
C GLU A 60 -2.10 8.83 12.90
N GLU A 61 -1.41 8.19 13.84
CA GLU A 61 0.06 8.23 13.92
C GLU A 61 0.70 7.59 12.67
N LEU A 62 0.26 6.38 12.31
CA LEU A 62 0.80 5.65 11.17
C LEU A 62 0.36 6.27 9.84
N ALA A 63 -0.86 6.81 9.77
CA ALA A 63 -1.33 7.53 8.60
C ALA A 63 -0.49 8.79 8.34
N THR A 64 -0.21 9.58 9.38
CA THR A 64 0.65 10.78 9.28
C THR A 64 2.08 10.41 8.85
N ALA A 65 2.63 9.34 9.43
CA ALA A 65 3.95 8.84 9.07
C ALA A 65 3.99 8.35 7.61
N ALA A 66 2.96 7.64 7.15
CA ALA A 66 2.85 7.15 5.77
C ALA A 66 2.70 8.29 4.76
N THR A 67 1.88 9.29 5.04
CA THR A 67 1.72 10.51 4.23
C THR A 67 3.06 11.20 4.04
N SER A 68 3.83 11.36 5.12
CA SER A 68 5.15 11.99 5.07
C SER A 68 6.16 11.13 4.31
N HIS A 69 6.20 9.82 4.57
CA HIS A 69 7.16 8.88 4.00
C HIS A 69 6.99 8.66 2.50
N PHE A 70 5.75 8.59 2.02
CA PHE A 70 5.46 8.45 0.59
C PHE A 70 5.23 9.79 -0.12
N GLU A 71 5.43 10.92 0.56
CA GLU A 71 5.20 12.26 0.03
C GLU A 71 3.79 12.40 -0.59
N LEU A 72 2.77 11.87 0.09
CA LEU A 72 1.39 11.97 -0.38
C LEU A 72 0.97 13.43 -0.35
N ASN A 73 0.45 13.93 -1.46
CA ASN A 73 0.16 15.36 -1.59
C ASN A 73 -1.05 15.77 -0.71
N ALA A 74 -1.08 17.05 -0.33
CA ALA A 74 -2.18 17.64 0.44
C ALA A 74 -3.53 17.66 -0.34
N VAL A 75 -3.50 17.38 -1.65
CA VAL A 75 -4.68 17.33 -2.52
C VAL A 75 -5.38 15.95 -2.42
N GLY A 76 -4.84 15.02 -1.64
CA GLY A 76 -5.40 13.69 -1.44
C GLY A 76 -5.34 12.81 -2.68
N LYS A 77 -4.34 13.03 -3.55
CA LYS A 77 -4.13 12.26 -4.78
C LYS A 77 -2.83 11.47 -4.74
N SER A 78 -2.84 10.30 -5.37
CA SER A 78 -1.64 9.52 -5.58
C SER A 78 -0.73 10.14 -6.65
N HIS A 79 0.50 9.62 -6.76
CA HIS A 79 1.49 10.10 -7.72
C HIS A 79 1.05 9.93 -9.18
N ASP A 80 0.19 8.96 -9.48
CA ASP A 80 -0.43 8.77 -10.80
C ASP A 80 -1.77 9.52 -10.96
N GLY A 81 -2.19 10.32 -9.99
CA GLY A 81 -3.43 11.10 -10.01
C GLY A 81 -4.69 10.36 -9.50
N GLY A 82 -4.54 9.12 -9.04
CA GLY A 82 -5.61 8.33 -8.42
C GLY A 82 -5.87 8.67 -6.96
N TRP A 83 -6.76 7.92 -6.31
CA TRP A 83 -6.94 7.95 -4.87
C TRP A 83 -5.86 7.12 -4.18
N PRO A 84 -5.20 7.64 -3.14
CA PRO A 84 -4.23 6.87 -2.38
C PRO A 84 -4.92 5.75 -1.62
N SER A 85 -4.37 4.53 -1.73
CA SER A 85 -4.69 3.39 -0.91
C SER A 85 -3.41 2.95 -0.20
N VAL A 86 -3.43 2.90 1.12
CA VAL A 86 -2.26 2.52 1.91
C VAL A 86 -2.61 1.38 2.85
N LEU A 87 -1.80 0.33 2.86
CA LEU A 87 -2.08 -0.90 3.58
C LEU A 87 -0.89 -1.29 4.44
N LEU A 88 -1.14 -1.69 5.69
CA LEU A 88 -0.16 -2.36 6.53
C LEU A 88 -0.28 -3.87 6.36
N VAL A 89 0.71 -4.49 5.73
CA VAL A 89 0.71 -5.93 5.41
C VAL A 89 1.79 -6.64 6.25
N PRO A 90 1.41 -7.53 7.17
CA PRO A 90 2.36 -8.33 7.92
C PRO A 90 2.85 -9.54 7.11
N CYS A 91 4.13 -9.88 7.24
CA CYS A 91 4.65 -11.18 6.87
C CYS A 91 4.20 -12.21 7.89
N VAL A 92 3.42 -13.20 7.43
CA VAL A 92 2.88 -14.27 8.29
C VAL A 92 3.95 -15.15 8.93
N SER A 93 5.15 -15.22 8.34
CA SER A 93 6.22 -16.08 8.82
C SER A 93 7.05 -15.45 9.94
N CYS A 94 7.42 -14.17 9.82
CA CYS A 94 8.36 -13.52 10.75
C CYS A 94 7.79 -12.29 11.46
N GLY A 95 6.56 -11.87 11.13
CA GLY A 95 5.91 -10.70 11.73
C GLY A 95 6.43 -9.35 11.25
N ALA A 96 7.40 -9.31 10.32
CA ALA A 96 7.83 -8.06 9.67
C ALA A 96 6.63 -7.38 9.01
N ARG A 97 6.53 -6.05 9.09
CA ARG A 97 5.39 -5.29 8.58
C ARG A 97 5.80 -4.42 7.40
N TYR A 98 4.93 -4.27 6.43
CA TYR A 98 5.17 -3.48 5.23
C TYR A 98 4.03 -2.49 5.02
N LEU A 99 4.35 -1.26 4.64
CA LEU A 99 3.38 -0.37 4.03
C LEU A 99 3.42 -0.55 2.52
N LEU A 100 2.28 -0.94 1.96
CA LEU A 100 2.01 -0.92 0.53
C LEU A 100 1.19 0.33 0.22
N TYR A 101 1.67 1.15 -0.71
CA TYR A 101 0.99 2.32 -1.21
C TYR A 101 0.62 2.11 -2.69
N ALA A 102 -0.65 2.28 -3.01
CA ALA A 102 -1.17 2.21 -4.35
C ALA A 102 -1.96 3.49 -4.72
N GLY A 103 -1.98 3.82 -6.00
CA GLY A 103 -2.93 4.73 -6.60
C GLY A 103 -4.06 3.97 -7.26
N VAL A 104 -5.30 4.33 -6.93
CA VAL A 104 -6.52 3.69 -7.47
C VAL A 104 -7.29 4.71 -8.30
N ASN A 105 -7.57 4.38 -9.56
CA ASN A 105 -8.43 5.19 -10.44
C ASN A 105 -9.62 4.35 -10.89
N GLU A 106 -10.81 4.95 -10.96
CA GLU A 106 -11.99 4.35 -11.58
C GLU A 106 -12.35 5.13 -12.86
N PRO A 107 -11.81 4.74 -14.04
CA PRO A 107 -12.09 5.41 -15.31
C PRO A 107 -13.55 5.34 -15.78
N SER A 108 -14.23 4.18 -15.71
CA SER A 108 -15.67 4.03 -16.03
C SER A 108 -16.17 2.60 -15.76
N ASN A 109 -17.47 2.43 -15.44
CA ASN A 109 -18.15 1.13 -15.30
C ASN A 109 -17.47 0.13 -14.33
N SER A 110 -16.97 0.60 -13.18
CA SER A 110 -16.27 -0.25 -12.20
C SER A 110 -15.01 -0.94 -12.73
N VAL A 111 -14.46 -0.44 -13.84
CA VAL A 111 -13.12 -0.81 -14.28
C VAL A 111 -12.13 -0.03 -13.45
N TYR A 112 -11.39 -0.72 -12.58
CA TYR A 112 -10.33 -0.10 -11.79
C TYR A 112 -9.00 -0.14 -12.53
N ARG A 113 -8.20 0.89 -12.28
CA ARG A 113 -6.77 0.95 -12.61
C ARG A 113 -6.00 1.15 -11.32
N VAL A 114 -5.18 0.18 -10.93
CA VAL A 114 -4.38 0.21 -9.71
C VAL A 114 -2.90 0.25 -10.07
N VAL A 115 -2.19 1.24 -9.54
CA VAL A 115 -0.75 1.41 -9.71
C VAL A 115 -0.09 1.22 -8.34
N ILE A 116 0.80 0.24 -8.19
CA ILE A 116 1.58 0.11 -6.95
C ILE A 116 2.66 1.17 -6.91
N GLN A 117 2.48 2.18 -6.08
CA GLN A 117 3.34 3.34 -6.01
C GLN A 117 4.51 3.16 -5.04
N GLY A 118 4.27 2.57 -3.88
CA GLY A 118 5.27 2.48 -2.83
C GLY A 118 5.22 1.16 -2.09
N LEU A 119 6.38 0.69 -1.65
CA LEU A 119 6.51 -0.45 -0.74
C LEU A 119 7.72 -0.24 0.15
N SER A 120 7.49 -0.23 1.46
CA SER A 120 8.55 -0.09 2.47
C SER A 120 8.26 -0.96 3.69
N GLU A 121 9.31 -1.51 4.29
CA GLU A 121 9.22 -2.13 5.62
C GLU A 121 8.93 -1.04 6.67
N VAL A 122 8.13 -1.37 7.69
CA VAL A 122 7.89 -0.52 8.85
C VAL A 122 8.39 -1.20 10.11
N ARG A 123 9.11 -0.43 10.92
CA ARG A 123 9.71 -0.82 12.20
C ARG A 123 9.22 0.11 13.31
N GLY A 124 9.38 -0.33 14.55
CA GLY A 124 9.02 0.48 15.72
C GLY A 124 7.51 0.59 15.98
N LEU A 125 6.68 -0.15 15.25
CA LEU A 125 5.26 -0.32 15.60
C LEU A 125 5.17 -1.21 16.83
N THR A 126 4.99 -0.60 18.01
CA THR A 126 4.64 -1.35 19.22
C THR A 126 3.36 -2.12 18.93
N SER A 127 3.41 -3.45 19.03
CA SER A 127 2.22 -4.28 19.03
C SER A 127 1.32 -3.80 20.16
N ALA A 128 0.22 -3.13 19.83
CA ALA A 128 -0.91 -3.05 20.74
C ALA A 128 -1.50 -4.47 20.83
N CYS A 129 -0.84 -5.31 21.62
CA CYS A 129 -1.44 -6.50 22.19
C CYS A 129 -2.07 -6.07 23.51
N SER A 130 -3.38 -5.89 23.49
CA SER A 130 -4.23 -6.02 24.68
C SER A 130 -5.60 -6.48 24.20
#